data_AF-A0A7C5V6D3-F1
#
_entry.id   AF-A0A7C5V6D3-F1
#
_cell.length_a   1.000
_cell.length_b   1.000
_cell.length_c   1.000
_cell.angle_alpha   90.00
_cell.angle_beta   90.00
_cell.angle_gamma   90.00
#
_symmetry.space_group_name_H-M   'P 1'
#
loop_
_entity.id
_entity.type
_entity.pdbx_description
1 polymer ?
#
loop_
_entity_poly.entity_id
_entity_poly.type
_entity_poly.pdbx_seq_one_letter_code
_entity_poly.pdbx_strand_id
1 'polypeptide(L)'
;MGILRIGNHECFEYISVPPFLIRPGRAAAILLTGVLCLLKAGCSGERSFDYPIQPVDFTRVRVHDSFWTPRLETNRLVTIPYAFDQCEITHRIDNFAAAGGLIKGRHRGYRFNDSDVYKVIEGAAYALHLHPDPSLESCVDGVIAKIAAAQEEDGYLFTAKTAFDSDHPSVRVPDRWDNIRDDHELYCAGHLYEAAVAYYRATGKRALLDVALKNADLIGRVFGKEGLKYPPGHQEIEIGLVKLFRLTGENRYLDLAKFFLDQRGDSAGHELYGEYAQDHMPVVKQDKAAG
;
A
#
# COMPACT_ATOMS: atom_id res chain seq x y z
N MET A 1 -15.60 28.11 0.21
CA MET A 1 -16.16 27.44 -0.99
C MET A 1 -15.02 27.31 -1.98
N GLY A 2 -14.35 26.16 -1.97
CA GLY A 2 -13.24 25.86 -2.86
C GLY A 2 -13.50 24.49 -3.47
N ILE A 3 -13.44 24.40 -4.79
CA ILE A 3 -13.63 23.16 -5.55
C ILE A 3 -12.26 22.50 -5.67
N LEU A 4 -12.11 21.25 -5.23
CA LEU A 4 -10.89 20.48 -5.47
C LEU A 4 -10.88 20.04 -6.94
N ARG A 5 -9.85 20.45 -7.67
CA ARG A 5 -9.56 19.99 -9.03
C ARG A 5 -8.29 19.15 -9.02
N ILE A 6 -8.43 17.84 -9.10
CA ILE A 6 -7.30 16.96 -9.44
C ILE A 6 -7.32 16.82 -10.97
N GLY A 7 -6.65 17.73 -11.66
CA GLY A 7 -6.78 17.88 -13.13
C GLY A 7 -8.14 18.45 -13.56
N ASN A 8 -8.79 17.85 -14.56
CA ASN A 8 -10.09 18.30 -15.11
C ASN A 8 -11.33 17.72 -14.39
N HIS A 9 -11.16 16.97 -13.29
CA HIS A 9 -12.26 16.32 -12.59
C HIS A 9 -12.40 16.87 -11.16
N GLU A 10 -13.65 17.19 -10.79
CA GLU A 10 -14.03 17.67 -9.46
C GLU A 10 -14.14 16.46 -8.52
N CYS A 11 -13.29 16.40 -7.50
CA CYS A 11 -13.24 15.24 -6.60
C CYS A 11 -14.24 15.31 -5.44
N PHE A 12 -14.56 16.51 -4.92
CA PHE A 12 -15.44 16.67 -3.76
C PHE A 12 -16.27 17.96 -3.84
N GLU A 13 -17.60 17.84 -3.73
CA GLU A 13 -18.47 18.92 -3.27
C GLU A 13 -18.75 18.70 -1.77
N TYR A 14 -18.52 19.72 -0.93
CA TYR A 14 -18.88 19.67 0.48
C TYR A 14 -20.41 19.72 0.62
N ILE A 15 -21.06 18.56 0.75
CA ILE A 15 -22.49 18.47 1.06
C ILE A 15 -22.67 18.41 2.58
N SER A 16 -23.50 19.32 3.12
CA SER A 16 -23.94 19.30 4.51
C SER A 16 -24.89 18.11 4.72
N VAL A 17 -24.58 17.23 5.67
CA VAL A 17 -25.31 15.98 5.92
C VAL A 17 -26.41 16.19 6.97
N PRO A 18 -27.71 16.06 6.64
CA PRO A 18 -28.77 15.96 7.64
C PRO A 18 -28.92 14.51 8.15
N PRO A 19 -29.41 14.29 9.38
CA PRO A 19 -29.54 12.96 9.98
C PRO A 19 -30.73 12.18 9.38
N PHE A 20 -30.48 10.93 8.94
CA PHE A 20 -31.53 10.04 8.45
C PHE A 20 -31.86 8.90 9.42
N LEU A 21 -33.17 8.66 9.53
CA LEU A 21 -33.85 7.66 10.36
C LEU A 21 -33.86 6.28 9.69
N ILE A 22 -33.60 5.24 10.49
CA ILE A 22 -33.63 3.82 10.10
C ILE A 22 -35.07 3.27 10.18
N ARG A 23 -35.48 2.47 9.18
CA ARG A 23 -36.63 1.55 9.24
C ARG A 23 -36.18 0.12 8.91
N PRO A 24 -36.61 -0.92 9.65
CA PRO A 24 -36.30 -2.31 9.32
C PRO A 24 -37.51 -3.07 8.73
N GLY A 25 -37.22 -4.10 7.92
CA GLY A 25 -38.15 -5.15 7.50
C GLY A 25 -37.69 -5.77 6.17
N ARG A 26 -37.75 -7.07 5.89
CA ARG A 26 -38.27 -8.28 6.56
C ARG A 26 -37.49 -9.48 5.98
N ALA A 27 -37.37 -10.55 6.76
CA ALA A 27 -36.82 -11.83 6.33
C ALA A 27 -37.77 -12.58 5.37
N ALA A 28 -37.21 -13.31 4.41
CA ALA A 28 -37.90 -14.33 3.63
C ALA A 28 -37.11 -15.64 3.72
N ALA A 29 -37.82 -16.69 4.12
CA ALA A 29 -37.32 -18.06 4.22
C ALA A 29 -37.26 -18.70 2.82
N ILE A 30 -36.21 -19.48 2.54
CA ILE A 30 -36.13 -20.36 1.36
C ILE A 30 -35.79 -21.78 1.83
N LEU A 31 -36.58 -22.72 1.30
CA LEU A 31 -36.59 -24.15 1.60
C LEU A 31 -35.27 -24.86 1.27
N LEU A 32 -34.88 -25.76 2.17
CA LEU A 32 -33.86 -26.79 1.96
C LEU A 32 -34.41 -27.93 1.08
N THR A 33 -33.71 -28.27 0.01
CA THR A 33 -33.76 -29.61 -0.61
C THR A 33 -32.36 -30.19 -0.60
N GLY A 34 -32.19 -31.27 0.18
CA GLY A 34 -30.93 -31.97 0.36
C GLY A 34 -30.60 -32.89 -0.80
N VAL A 35 -29.32 -32.89 -1.18
CA VAL A 35 -28.67 -33.97 -1.93
C VAL A 35 -27.45 -34.37 -1.13
N LEU A 36 -27.49 -35.56 -0.54
CA LEU A 36 -26.42 -36.11 0.28
C LEU A 36 -25.44 -36.87 -0.65
N CYS A 37 -24.42 -36.17 -1.17
CA CYS A 37 -23.28 -36.81 -1.81
C CYS A 37 -22.26 -37.20 -0.73
N LEU A 38 -22.16 -38.49 -0.44
CA LEU A 38 -21.11 -39.07 0.41
C LEU A 38 -19.77 -39.02 -0.33
N LEU A 39 -19.05 -37.92 -0.17
CA LEU A 39 -17.62 -37.85 -0.48
C LEU A 39 -16.85 -38.38 0.73
N LYS A 40 -16.07 -39.44 0.51
CA LYS A 40 -15.07 -39.93 1.47
C LYS A 40 -14.05 -38.83 1.72
N ALA A 41 -14.22 -38.09 2.81
CA ALA A 41 -13.20 -37.21 3.35
C ALA A 41 -12.08 -38.10 3.90
N GLY A 42 -11.05 -38.34 3.09
CA GLY A 42 -9.74 -38.65 3.64
C GLY A 42 -9.31 -37.43 4.43
N CYS A 43 -9.25 -37.55 5.75
CA CYS A 43 -8.64 -36.54 6.61
C CYS A 43 -7.13 -36.49 6.36
N SER A 44 -6.71 -36.00 5.21
CA SER A 44 -5.48 -35.21 5.16
C SER A 44 -5.84 -33.89 5.84
N GLY A 45 -5.50 -33.75 7.12
CA GLY A 45 -5.52 -32.44 7.75
C GLY A 45 -4.63 -31.54 6.90
N GLU A 46 -5.23 -30.69 6.06
CA GLU A 46 -4.52 -29.60 5.44
C GLU A 46 -3.92 -28.81 6.60
N ARG A 47 -2.59 -28.88 6.75
CA ARG A 47 -1.90 -27.93 7.60
C ARG A 47 -2.22 -26.57 6.98
N SER A 48 -3.05 -25.79 7.67
CA SER A 48 -3.13 -24.37 7.38
C SER A 48 -1.72 -23.81 7.54
N PHE A 49 -1.16 -23.30 6.45
CA PHE A 49 0.16 -22.63 6.44
C PHE A 49 0.09 -21.21 7.02
N ASP A 50 -1.05 -20.82 7.56
CA ASP A 50 -1.34 -19.48 8.08
C ASP A 50 -1.58 -19.53 9.61
N TYR A 51 -1.86 -18.38 10.21
CA TYR A 51 -2.12 -18.26 11.64
C TYR A 51 -3.19 -19.26 12.12
N PRO A 52 -3.03 -19.86 13.31
CA PRO A 52 -4.01 -20.81 13.85
C PRO A 52 -5.36 -20.15 14.16
N ILE A 53 -5.38 -18.82 14.31
CA ILE A 53 -6.59 -18.02 14.47
C ILE A 53 -6.75 -17.16 13.22
N GLN A 54 -7.90 -17.28 12.57
CA GLN A 54 -8.22 -16.54 11.36
C GLN A 54 -8.96 -15.23 11.70
N PRO A 55 -8.55 -14.09 11.13
CA PRO A 55 -9.25 -12.83 11.35
C PRO A 55 -10.65 -12.86 10.74
N VAL A 56 -11.60 -12.21 11.39
CA VAL A 56 -12.87 -11.88 10.75
C VAL A 56 -12.65 -10.64 9.91
N ASP A 57 -12.79 -10.76 8.60
CA ASP A 57 -12.63 -9.64 7.68
C ASP A 57 -13.59 -8.49 8.05
N PHE A 58 -13.06 -7.26 8.06
CA PHE A 58 -13.82 -6.06 8.46
C PHE A 58 -15.09 -5.84 7.61
N THR A 59 -15.11 -6.34 6.38
CA THR A 59 -16.24 -6.25 5.45
C THR A 59 -17.43 -7.10 5.89
N ARG A 60 -17.18 -8.12 6.73
CA ARG A 60 -18.18 -8.99 7.35
C ARG A 60 -18.71 -8.45 8.67
N VAL A 61 -18.18 -7.32 9.14
CA VAL A 61 -18.59 -6.67 10.38
C VAL A 61 -19.34 -5.39 10.04
N ARG A 62 -20.47 -5.16 10.71
CA ARG A 62 -21.22 -3.90 10.64
C ARG A 62 -21.18 -3.24 12.01
N VAL A 63 -20.56 -2.07 12.07
CA VAL A 63 -20.41 -1.30 13.31
C VAL A 63 -21.56 -0.29 13.39
N HIS A 64 -22.39 -0.43 14.42
CA HIS A 64 -23.53 0.44 14.69
C HIS A 64 -23.57 0.74 16.19
N ASP A 65 -22.83 1.76 16.59
CA ASP A 65 -22.67 2.21 17.97
C ASP A 65 -22.49 3.73 18.04
N SER A 66 -22.47 4.28 19.25
CA SER A 66 -22.27 5.71 19.45
C SER A 66 -20.79 6.14 19.46
N PHE A 67 -19.85 5.20 19.50
CA PHE A 67 -18.42 5.51 19.65
C PHE A 67 -17.63 5.36 18.35
N TRP A 68 -17.71 4.21 17.67
CA TRP A 68 -16.94 3.92 16.48
C TRP A 68 -17.59 4.40 15.19
N THR A 69 -18.92 4.32 15.11
CA THR A 69 -19.67 4.74 13.90
C THR A 69 -19.35 6.19 13.51
N PRO A 70 -19.36 7.18 14.44
CA PRO A 70 -18.98 8.55 14.09
C PRO A 70 -17.52 8.71 13.64
N ARG A 71 -16.60 7.86 14.11
CA ARG A 71 -15.18 7.89 13.70
C ARG A 71 -15.00 7.36 12.28
N LEU A 72 -15.70 6.28 11.93
CA LEU A 72 -15.70 5.72 10.58
C LEU A 72 -16.29 6.71 9.58
N GLU A 73 -17.41 7.35 9.91
CA GLU A 73 -18.00 8.40 9.07
C GLU A 73 -17.09 9.62 8.97
N THR A 74 -16.46 10.06 10.06
CA THR A 74 -15.48 11.16 10.04
C THR A 74 -14.30 10.81 9.13
N ASN A 75 -13.79 9.58 9.22
CA ASN A 75 -12.70 9.14 8.37
C ASN A 75 -13.09 9.20 6.88
N ARG A 76 -14.28 8.68 6.54
CA ARG A 76 -14.78 8.65 5.16
C ARG A 76 -15.09 10.03 4.60
N LEU A 77 -15.79 10.87 5.36
CA LEU A 77 -16.34 12.15 4.89
C LEU A 77 -15.42 13.34 5.08
N VAL A 78 -14.44 13.24 5.98
CA VAL A 78 -13.57 14.37 6.34
C VAL A 78 -12.10 14.00 6.19
N THR A 79 -11.63 12.96 6.86
CA THR A 79 -10.19 12.65 6.92
C THR A 79 -9.62 12.23 5.57
N ILE A 80 -10.26 11.33 4.84
CA ILE A 80 -9.79 10.87 3.52
C ILE A 80 -9.77 12.01 2.49
N PRO A 81 -10.86 12.79 2.31
CA PRO A 81 -10.83 13.97 1.43
C PRO A 81 -9.74 14.97 1.84
N TYR A 82 -9.65 15.29 3.13
CA TYR A 82 -8.62 16.20 3.64
C TYR A 82 -7.20 15.68 3.38
N ALA A 83 -6.96 14.38 3.52
CA ALA A 83 -5.64 13.82 3.29
C ALA A 83 -5.24 13.86 1.81
N PHE A 84 -6.18 13.66 0.88
CA PHE A 84 -5.95 13.92 -0.54
C PHE A 84 -5.67 15.39 -0.82
N ASP A 85 -6.45 16.31 -0.21
CA ASP A 85 -6.20 17.76 -0.32
C ASP A 85 -4.78 18.10 0.15
N GLN A 86 -4.36 17.55 1.30
CA GLN A 86 -3.00 17.75 1.80
C GLN A 86 -1.96 17.20 0.82
N CYS A 87 -2.18 16.02 0.24
CA CYS A 87 -1.27 15.44 -0.75
C CYS A 87 -1.15 16.32 -2.01
N GLU A 88 -2.22 16.96 -2.44
CA GLU A 88 -2.21 17.89 -3.57
C GLU A 88 -1.46 19.18 -3.21
N ILE A 89 -1.87 19.90 -2.16
CA ILE A 89 -1.31 21.23 -1.84
C ILE A 89 0.16 21.18 -1.39
N THR A 90 0.63 20.01 -0.94
CA THR A 90 2.03 19.79 -0.55
C THR A 90 2.84 19.05 -1.62
N HIS A 91 2.30 18.95 -2.84
CA HIS A 91 2.98 18.42 -4.04
C HIS A 91 3.31 16.93 -4.03
N ARG A 92 2.73 16.14 -3.11
CA ARG A 92 2.96 14.68 -3.07
C ARG A 92 2.41 14.00 -4.33
N ILE A 93 1.24 14.44 -4.81
CA ILE A 93 0.65 13.94 -6.07
C ILE A 93 1.41 14.49 -7.29
N ASP A 94 1.83 15.76 -7.23
CA ASP A 94 2.62 16.40 -8.29
C ASP A 94 3.97 15.71 -8.52
N ASN A 95 4.59 15.13 -7.48
CA ASN A 95 5.85 14.39 -7.62
C ASN A 95 5.72 13.22 -8.61
N PHE A 96 4.60 12.49 -8.59
CA PHE A 96 4.31 11.45 -9.57
C PHE A 96 4.09 12.03 -10.97
N ALA A 97 3.35 13.14 -11.08
CA ALA A 97 3.12 13.80 -12.36
C ALA A 97 4.44 14.31 -12.98
N ALA A 98 5.36 14.83 -12.16
CA ALA A 98 6.69 15.26 -12.60
C ALA A 98 7.57 14.08 -13.03
N ALA A 99 7.61 13.01 -12.22
CA ALA A 99 8.35 11.79 -12.55
C ALA A 99 7.85 11.12 -13.84
N GLY A 100 6.54 11.14 -14.08
CA GLY A 100 5.93 10.64 -15.32
C GLY A 100 5.98 11.61 -16.50
N GLY A 101 6.62 12.78 -16.36
CA GLY A 101 6.72 13.79 -17.42
C GLY A 101 5.39 14.45 -17.82
N LEU A 102 4.33 14.28 -17.01
CA LEU A 102 3.01 14.89 -17.24
C LEU A 102 3.02 16.40 -16.98
N ILE A 103 3.88 16.84 -16.07
CA ILE A 103 4.15 18.25 -15.79
C ILE A 103 5.66 18.49 -15.80
N LYS A 104 6.07 19.73 -16.06
CA LYS A 104 7.44 20.16 -15.78
C LYS A 104 7.61 20.33 -14.29
N GLY A 105 8.62 19.71 -13.71
CA GLY A 105 8.87 19.82 -12.29
C GLY A 105 9.91 18.82 -11.83
N ARG A 106 10.13 18.83 -10.52
CA ARG A 106 11.05 17.96 -9.80
C ARG A 106 10.39 17.55 -8.49
N HIS A 107 10.89 16.49 -7.88
CA HIS A 107 10.42 16.01 -6.59
C HIS A 107 10.51 17.11 -5.52
N ARG A 108 9.48 17.19 -4.68
CA ARG A 108 9.41 18.13 -3.56
C ARG A 108 9.13 17.42 -2.25
N GLY A 109 9.75 17.94 -1.19
CA GLY A 109 9.62 17.44 0.18
C GLY A 109 10.49 16.23 0.46
N TYR A 110 10.06 15.38 1.39
CA TYR A 110 10.85 14.23 1.83
C TYR A 110 10.89 13.13 0.78
N ARG A 111 11.96 12.34 0.79
CA ARG A 111 12.17 11.22 -0.14
C ARG A 111 11.06 10.15 -0.03
N PHE A 112 10.51 9.95 1.17
CA PHE A 112 9.41 9.01 1.43
C PHE A 112 8.00 9.58 1.18
N ASN A 113 7.85 10.79 0.63
CA ASN A 113 6.54 11.43 0.43
C ASN A 113 5.58 10.62 -0.46
N ASP A 114 6.10 9.76 -1.34
CA ASP A 114 5.30 8.82 -2.15
C ASP A 114 4.39 7.95 -1.28
N SER A 115 4.89 7.53 -0.11
CA SER A 115 4.15 6.68 0.83
C SER A 115 2.87 7.32 1.36
N ASP A 116 2.83 8.65 1.49
CA ASP A 116 1.64 9.34 2.00
C ASP A 116 0.47 9.16 1.01
N VAL A 117 0.74 9.22 -0.29
CA VAL A 117 -0.28 8.99 -1.32
C VAL A 117 -0.75 7.53 -1.27
N TYR A 118 0.16 6.57 -1.14
CA TYR A 118 -0.21 5.15 -1.04
C TYR A 118 -1.09 4.86 0.18
N LYS A 119 -0.72 5.38 1.37
CA LYS A 119 -1.50 5.21 2.60
C LYS A 119 -2.90 5.82 2.51
N VAL A 120 -3.03 6.99 1.85
CA VAL A 120 -4.35 7.61 1.64
C VAL A 120 -5.21 6.79 0.68
N ILE A 121 -4.61 6.22 -0.39
CA ILE A 121 -5.29 5.28 -1.28
C ILE A 121 -5.74 4.03 -0.53
N GLU A 122 -4.90 3.47 0.36
CA GLU A 122 -5.27 2.31 1.18
C GLU A 122 -6.47 2.62 2.08
N GLY A 123 -6.47 3.78 2.75
CA GLY A 123 -7.60 4.24 3.55
C GLY A 123 -8.89 4.42 2.72
N ALA A 124 -8.76 5.02 1.53
CA ALA A 124 -9.86 5.17 0.58
C ALA A 124 -10.40 3.81 0.10
N ALA A 125 -9.52 2.83 -0.16
CA ALA A 125 -9.91 1.49 -0.55
C ALA A 125 -10.76 0.80 0.52
N TYR A 126 -10.34 0.88 1.80
CA TYR A 126 -11.14 0.32 2.89
C TYR A 126 -12.49 1.01 3.04
N ALA A 127 -12.56 2.32 2.86
CA ALA A 127 -13.83 3.06 2.87
C ALA A 127 -14.74 2.64 1.71
N LEU A 128 -14.22 2.53 0.49
CA LEU A 128 -14.95 2.09 -0.71
C LEU A 128 -15.50 0.66 -0.56
N HIS A 129 -14.76 -0.23 0.10
CA HIS A 129 -15.21 -1.60 0.32
C HIS A 129 -16.46 -1.66 1.22
N LEU A 130 -16.57 -0.78 2.22
CA LEU A 130 -17.73 -0.71 3.10
C LEU A 130 -18.87 0.12 2.52
N HIS A 131 -18.53 1.21 1.82
CA HIS A 131 -19.46 2.17 1.29
C HIS A 131 -19.00 2.63 -0.10
N PRO A 132 -19.50 2.00 -1.18
CA PRO A 132 -19.19 2.40 -2.54
C PRO A 132 -19.48 3.89 -2.76
N ASP A 133 -18.54 4.57 -3.40
CA ASP A 133 -18.61 6.00 -3.70
C ASP A 133 -17.91 6.26 -5.04
N PRO A 134 -18.67 6.35 -6.15
CA PRO A 134 -18.10 6.50 -7.49
C PRO A 134 -17.24 7.76 -7.66
N SER A 135 -17.53 8.84 -6.91
CA SER A 135 -16.77 10.08 -6.98
C SER A 135 -15.39 9.91 -6.33
N LEU A 136 -15.35 9.31 -5.14
CA LEU A 136 -14.09 8.96 -4.48
C LEU A 136 -13.28 7.97 -5.32
N GLU A 137 -13.91 6.92 -5.85
CA GLU A 137 -13.25 5.92 -6.71
C GLU A 137 -12.63 6.58 -7.95
N SER A 138 -13.38 7.45 -8.64
CA SER A 138 -12.84 8.19 -9.80
C SER A 138 -11.69 9.11 -9.42
N CYS A 139 -11.73 9.71 -8.23
CA CYS A 139 -10.64 10.55 -7.73
C CYS A 139 -9.37 9.72 -7.50
N VAL A 140 -9.50 8.56 -6.85
CA VAL A 140 -8.41 7.62 -6.59
C VAL A 140 -7.83 7.09 -7.91
N ASP A 141 -8.67 6.73 -8.88
CA ASP A 141 -8.23 6.30 -10.21
C ASP A 141 -7.38 7.37 -10.91
N GLY A 142 -7.76 8.65 -10.79
CA GLY A 142 -7.00 9.78 -11.34
C GLY A 142 -5.65 10.01 -10.68
N VAL A 143 -5.48 9.59 -9.42
CA VAL A 143 -4.18 9.57 -8.72
C VAL A 143 -3.36 8.35 -9.15
N ILE A 144 -3.97 7.17 -9.22
CA ILE A 144 -3.33 5.93 -9.70
C ILE A 144 -2.78 6.10 -11.12
N ALA A 145 -3.48 6.81 -12.00
CA ALA A 145 -2.99 7.10 -13.34
C ALA A 145 -1.66 7.87 -13.34
N LYS A 146 -1.46 8.81 -12.39
CA LYS A 146 -0.19 9.54 -12.24
C LYS A 146 0.91 8.65 -11.68
N ILE A 147 0.57 7.81 -10.69
CA ILE A 147 1.49 6.80 -10.14
C ILE A 147 1.98 5.85 -11.23
N ALA A 148 1.08 5.35 -12.08
CA ALA A 148 1.42 4.48 -13.20
C ALA A 148 2.31 5.18 -14.23
N ALA A 149 2.04 6.46 -14.54
CA ALA A 149 2.87 7.24 -15.45
C ALA A 149 4.29 7.50 -14.91
N ALA A 150 4.44 7.60 -13.59
CA ALA A 150 5.73 7.78 -12.92
C ALA A 150 6.60 6.52 -12.88
N GLN A 151 6.02 5.34 -13.11
CA GLN A 151 6.76 4.08 -13.07
C GLN A 151 7.62 3.93 -14.32
N GLU A 152 8.91 3.71 -14.11
CA GLU A 152 9.87 3.48 -15.19
C GLU A 152 9.63 2.13 -15.90
N GLU A 153 10.21 1.98 -17.09
CA GLU A 153 9.94 0.83 -17.97
C GLU A 153 10.26 -0.52 -17.33
N ASP A 154 11.26 -0.59 -16.46
CA ASP A 154 11.66 -1.82 -15.78
C ASP A 154 10.89 -2.13 -14.48
N GLY A 155 10.02 -1.21 -14.05
CA GLY A 155 9.20 -1.33 -12.85
C GLY A 155 9.61 -0.44 -11.68
N TYR A 156 10.73 0.28 -11.82
CA TYR A 156 11.19 1.19 -10.77
C TYR A 156 10.20 2.34 -10.57
N LEU A 157 9.90 2.66 -9.31
CA LEU A 157 8.97 3.72 -8.95
C LEU A 157 9.42 4.35 -7.64
N PHE A 158 10.08 5.50 -7.75
CA PHE A 158 10.47 6.31 -6.61
C PHE A 158 10.75 7.73 -7.08
N THR A 159 9.80 8.63 -6.85
CA THR A 159 9.76 9.95 -7.52
C THR A 159 10.97 10.81 -7.13
N ALA A 160 11.51 10.65 -5.92
CA ALA A 160 12.67 11.40 -5.45
C ALA A 160 13.96 11.13 -6.25
N LYS A 161 14.06 9.98 -6.94
CA LYS A 161 15.19 9.67 -7.84
C LYS A 161 14.81 9.87 -9.30
N THR A 162 13.60 9.49 -9.72
CA THR A 162 13.13 9.65 -11.11
C THR A 162 12.94 11.12 -11.50
N ALA A 163 12.41 11.94 -10.59
CA ALA A 163 12.26 13.39 -10.75
C ALA A 163 13.29 14.15 -9.87
N PHE A 164 14.51 13.62 -9.76
CA PHE A 164 15.53 14.17 -8.86
C PHE A 164 15.81 15.66 -9.11
N ASP A 165 16.01 16.39 -8.00
CA ASP A 165 16.31 17.80 -8.01
C ASP A 165 17.79 18.08 -7.78
N SER A 166 18.49 18.58 -8.80
CA SER A 166 19.63 19.46 -8.55
C SER A 166 19.80 20.55 -9.58
N ASP A 167 19.81 21.79 -9.10
CA ASP A 167 20.18 22.98 -9.87
C ASP A 167 21.70 23.15 -9.98
N HIS A 168 22.48 22.32 -9.30
CA HIS A 168 23.92 22.39 -9.33
C HIS A 168 24.48 21.35 -10.31
N PRO A 169 25.13 21.75 -11.42
CA PRO A 169 25.55 20.84 -12.49
C PRO A 169 26.57 19.78 -12.06
N SER A 170 27.13 19.88 -10.85
CA SER A 170 28.04 18.87 -10.28
C SER A 170 27.35 17.81 -9.41
N VAL A 171 26.06 17.95 -9.12
CA VAL A 171 25.32 16.95 -8.33
C VAL A 171 24.78 15.92 -9.29
N ARG A 172 25.33 14.72 -9.18
CA ARG A 172 24.89 13.56 -9.94
C ARG A 172 23.54 13.09 -9.38
N VAL A 173 22.65 12.66 -10.28
CA VAL A 173 21.42 11.93 -9.90
C VAL A 173 21.85 10.71 -9.07
N PRO A 174 21.31 10.52 -7.85
CA PRO A 174 21.61 9.35 -7.03
C PRO A 174 21.35 8.07 -7.81
N ASP A 175 22.23 7.09 -7.66
CA ASP A 175 22.01 5.79 -8.29
C ASP A 175 20.86 5.08 -7.55
N ARG A 176 20.10 4.24 -8.24
CA ARG A 176 19.05 3.46 -7.56
C ARG A 176 19.69 2.56 -6.49
N TRP A 177 19.04 2.44 -5.33
CA TRP A 177 19.49 1.57 -4.24
C TRP A 177 20.86 1.92 -3.62
N ASP A 178 21.43 3.09 -3.90
CA ASP A 178 22.74 3.51 -3.37
C ASP A 178 22.71 3.88 -1.87
N ASN A 179 21.54 4.23 -1.34
CA ASN A 179 21.33 4.61 0.05
C ASN A 179 20.06 3.98 0.65
N ILE A 180 19.95 2.66 0.55
CA ILE A 180 18.81 1.86 1.07
C ILE A 180 18.51 2.13 2.55
N ARG A 181 19.54 2.51 3.32
CA ARG A 181 19.40 2.84 4.74
C ARG A 181 18.45 4.02 4.97
N ASP A 182 18.59 5.11 4.22
CA ASP A 182 17.90 6.37 4.56
C ASP A 182 16.94 6.87 3.46
N ASP A 183 17.01 6.34 2.24
CA ASP A 183 16.21 6.86 1.13
C ASP A 183 14.76 6.36 1.12
N HIS A 184 14.44 5.27 1.83
CA HIS A 184 13.09 4.73 1.92
C HIS A 184 12.52 4.19 0.59
N GLU A 185 13.37 3.81 -0.38
CA GLU A 185 12.93 3.19 -1.65
C GLU A 185 12.08 1.93 -1.39
N LEU A 186 12.59 1.01 -0.54
CA LEU A 186 11.86 -0.22 -0.17
C LEU A 186 10.66 0.06 0.75
N TYR A 187 10.74 1.09 1.61
CA TYR A 187 9.62 1.50 2.47
C TYR A 187 8.43 2.00 1.66
N CYS A 188 8.67 2.88 0.68
CA CYS A 188 7.63 3.33 -0.25
C CYS A 188 7.06 2.16 -1.06
N ALA A 189 7.89 1.20 -1.47
CA ALA A 189 7.44 0.01 -2.18
C ALA A 189 6.49 -0.86 -1.34
N GLY A 190 6.78 -1.07 -0.04
CA GLY A 190 5.86 -1.82 0.83
C GLY A 190 4.49 -1.16 0.95
N HIS A 191 4.43 0.16 1.18
CA HIS A 191 3.16 0.89 1.21
C HIS A 191 2.41 0.89 -0.13
N LEU A 192 3.12 0.93 -1.26
CA LEU A 192 2.51 0.73 -2.58
C LEU A 192 1.82 -0.64 -2.66
N TYR A 193 2.44 -1.69 -2.12
CA TYR A 193 1.89 -3.05 -2.17
C TYR A 193 0.65 -3.18 -1.30
N GLU A 194 0.65 -2.60 -0.10
CA GLU A 194 -0.53 -2.59 0.77
C GLU A 194 -1.70 -1.87 0.11
N ALA A 195 -1.46 -0.67 -0.44
CA ALA A 195 -2.46 0.12 -1.14
C ALA A 195 -3.02 -0.60 -2.38
N ALA A 196 -2.15 -1.23 -3.17
CA ALA A 196 -2.52 -1.99 -4.35
C ALA A 196 -3.43 -3.17 -4.02
N VAL A 197 -3.09 -3.96 -2.99
CA VAL A 197 -3.88 -5.10 -2.54
C VAL A 197 -5.24 -4.63 -2.01
N ALA A 198 -5.26 -3.57 -1.19
CA ALA A 198 -6.50 -3.02 -0.65
C ALA A 198 -7.42 -2.51 -1.77
N TYR A 199 -6.89 -1.73 -2.70
CA TYR A 199 -7.67 -1.13 -3.79
C TYR A 199 -8.20 -2.18 -4.76
N TYR A 200 -7.40 -3.19 -5.10
CA TYR A 200 -7.85 -4.32 -5.91
C TYR A 200 -8.99 -5.08 -5.22
N ARG A 201 -8.90 -5.33 -3.91
CA ARG A 201 -9.97 -6.01 -3.17
C ARG A 201 -11.26 -5.18 -3.10
N ALA A 202 -11.15 -3.86 -3.02
CA ALA A 202 -12.31 -2.96 -2.96
C ALA A 202 -13.03 -2.79 -4.30
N THR A 203 -12.30 -2.78 -5.41
CA THR A 203 -12.84 -2.35 -6.72
C THR A 203 -12.74 -3.41 -7.81
N GLY A 204 -11.89 -4.42 -7.63
CA GLY A 204 -11.49 -5.37 -8.69
C GLY A 204 -10.57 -4.78 -9.76
N LYS A 205 -10.24 -3.49 -9.70
CA LYS A 205 -9.39 -2.81 -10.69
C LYS A 205 -7.93 -3.13 -10.48
N ARG A 206 -7.22 -3.39 -11.58
CA ARG A 206 -5.83 -3.85 -11.57
C ARG A 206 -4.77 -2.78 -11.76
N ALA A 207 -5.14 -1.55 -12.13
CA ALA A 207 -4.15 -0.53 -12.52
C ALA A 207 -3.04 -0.33 -11.47
N LEU A 208 -3.38 -0.15 -10.19
CA LEU A 208 -2.39 -0.03 -9.12
C LEU A 208 -1.71 -1.37 -8.77
N LEU A 209 -2.45 -2.48 -8.89
CA LEU A 209 -1.91 -3.82 -8.67
C LEU A 209 -0.81 -4.16 -9.69
N ASP A 210 -1.02 -3.89 -10.96
CA ASP A 210 -0.06 -4.20 -12.00
C ASP A 210 1.21 -3.33 -11.86
N VAL A 211 1.07 -2.07 -11.40
CA VAL A 211 2.21 -1.22 -11.01
C VAL A 211 2.99 -1.86 -9.84
N ALA A 212 2.29 -2.28 -8.78
CA ALA A 212 2.91 -2.91 -7.61
C ALA A 212 3.64 -4.22 -7.98
N LEU A 213 3.02 -5.08 -8.80
CA LEU A 213 3.63 -6.33 -9.24
C LEU A 213 4.88 -6.10 -10.09
N LYS A 214 4.85 -5.14 -11.02
CA LYS A 214 6.01 -4.80 -11.84
C LYS A 214 7.17 -4.28 -10.97
N ASN A 215 6.85 -3.48 -9.95
CA ASN A 215 7.84 -2.99 -8.99
C ASN A 215 8.41 -4.13 -8.12
N ALA A 216 7.57 -5.00 -7.56
CA ALA A 216 8.01 -6.16 -6.78
C ALA A 216 8.89 -7.11 -7.60
N ASP A 217 8.55 -7.31 -8.88
CA ASP A 217 9.32 -8.14 -9.79
C ASP A 217 10.69 -7.54 -10.11
N LEU A 218 10.82 -6.21 -10.20
CA LEU A 218 12.12 -5.55 -10.29
C LEU A 218 12.93 -5.76 -9.02
N ILE A 219 12.34 -5.52 -7.85
CA ILE A 219 13.05 -5.66 -6.57
C ILE A 219 13.53 -7.10 -6.41
N GLY A 220 12.73 -8.11 -6.73
CA GLY A 220 13.15 -9.51 -6.70
C GLY A 220 14.25 -9.91 -7.70
N ARG A 221 14.49 -9.10 -8.75
CA ARG A 221 15.66 -9.28 -9.66
C ARG A 221 16.91 -8.61 -9.12
N VAL A 222 16.76 -7.48 -8.44
CA VAL A 222 17.88 -6.67 -7.93
C VAL A 222 18.39 -7.20 -6.59
N PHE A 223 17.48 -7.58 -5.70
CA PHE A 223 17.76 -8.07 -4.35
C PHE A 223 17.65 -9.59 -4.30
N GLY A 224 18.53 -10.21 -3.52
CA GLY A 224 18.55 -11.66 -3.36
C GLY A 224 19.96 -12.20 -3.15
N LYS A 225 20.08 -13.53 -3.15
CA LYS A 225 21.35 -14.23 -2.87
C LYS A 225 22.50 -13.81 -3.80
N GLU A 226 22.20 -13.61 -5.08
CA GLU A 226 23.15 -13.25 -6.13
C GLU A 226 23.15 -11.75 -6.45
N GLY A 227 22.30 -10.97 -5.76
CA GLY A 227 22.11 -9.53 -5.97
C GLY A 227 22.49 -8.70 -4.74
N LEU A 228 21.81 -7.57 -4.55
CA LEU A 228 21.96 -6.74 -3.36
C LEU A 228 21.43 -7.48 -2.13
N LYS A 229 22.20 -7.39 -1.03
CA LYS A 229 21.94 -8.07 0.25
C LYS A 229 21.50 -7.13 1.36
N TYR A 230 21.19 -5.90 1.00
CA TYR A 230 20.83 -4.85 1.94
C TYR A 230 19.37 -5.03 2.39
N PRO A 231 19.08 -5.16 3.70
CA PRO A 231 17.72 -5.06 4.21
C PRO A 231 17.24 -3.60 4.09
N PRO A 232 15.92 -3.33 4.13
CA PRO A 232 15.43 -1.95 4.13
C PRO A 232 15.92 -1.22 5.38
N GLY A 233 16.32 0.04 5.28
CA GLY A 233 16.65 0.83 6.49
C GLY A 233 15.44 1.13 7.37
N HIS A 234 14.24 1.18 6.77
CA HIS A 234 12.95 1.26 7.45
C HIS A 234 12.08 0.09 6.96
N GLN A 235 11.80 -0.88 7.84
CA GLN A 235 10.94 -2.04 7.57
C GLN A 235 9.56 -1.60 7.08
N GLU A 236 9.01 -2.31 6.09
CA GLU A 236 7.64 -2.12 5.56
C GLU A 236 7.43 -3.03 4.35
N ILE A 237 8.46 -3.21 3.51
CA ILE A 237 8.35 -4.06 2.32
C ILE A 237 8.00 -5.51 2.65
N GLU A 238 8.45 -6.02 3.80
CA GLU A 238 8.24 -7.40 4.22
C GLU A 238 6.75 -7.71 4.38
N ILE A 239 5.97 -6.82 5.00
CA ILE A 239 4.52 -7.01 5.16
C ILE A 239 3.77 -6.79 3.84
N GLY A 240 4.16 -5.80 3.05
CA GLY A 240 3.59 -5.55 1.72
C GLY A 240 3.76 -6.75 0.79
N LEU A 241 4.94 -7.37 0.77
CA LEU A 241 5.22 -8.57 -0.02
C LEU A 241 4.40 -9.79 0.44
N VAL A 242 4.21 -9.98 1.75
CA VAL A 242 3.32 -11.04 2.27
C VAL A 242 1.87 -10.79 1.82
N LYS A 243 1.42 -9.53 1.77
CA LYS A 243 0.08 -9.20 1.24
C LYS A 243 -0.03 -9.52 -0.26
N LEU A 244 1.00 -9.23 -1.06
CA LEU A 244 1.04 -9.64 -2.47
C LEU A 244 1.04 -11.15 -2.65
N PHE A 245 1.83 -11.89 -1.87
CA PHE A 245 1.81 -13.35 -1.85
C PHE A 245 0.40 -13.88 -1.55
N ARG A 246 -0.25 -13.38 -0.50
CA ARG A 246 -1.62 -13.81 -0.14
C ARG A 246 -2.64 -13.50 -1.21
N LEU A 247 -2.47 -12.42 -1.96
CA LEU A 247 -3.37 -12.06 -3.05
C LEU A 247 -3.14 -12.91 -4.31
N THR A 248 -1.87 -13.19 -4.64
CA THR A 248 -1.47 -13.77 -5.94
C THR A 248 -1.20 -15.26 -5.90
N GLY A 249 -0.82 -15.82 -4.75
CA GLY A 249 -0.31 -17.18 -4.60
C GLY A 249 1.15 -17.35 -5.04
N GLU A 250 1.84 -16.28 -5.43
CA GLU A 250 3.20 -16.34 -5.98
C GLU A 250 4.26 -16.38 -4.86
N ASN A 251 4.84 -17.57 -4.62
CA ASN A 251 5.81 -17.79 -3.54
C ASN A 251 7.03 -16.85 -3.59
N ARG A 252 7.42 -16.38 -4.77
CA ARG A 252 8.55 -15.45 -4.94
C ARG A 252 8.44 -14.19 -4.07
N TYR A 253 7.22 -13.70 -3.80
CA TYR A 253 7.03 -12.54 -2.93
C TYR A 253 7.23 -12.89 -1.45
N LEU A 254 6.77 -14.08 -1.03
CA LEU A 254 7.01 -14.56 0.33
C LEU A 254 8.50 -14.85 0.58
N ASP A 255 9.17 -15.44 -0.40
CA ASP A 255 10.61 -15.71 -0.34
C ASP A 255 11.42 -14.41 -0.25
N LEU A 256 11.02 -13.39 -1.00
CA LEU A 256 11.66 -12.06 -0.93
C LEU A 256 11.41 -11.36 0.41
N ALA A 257 10.21 -11.47 0.97
CA ALA A 257 9.92 -10.96 2.33
C ALA A 257 10.82 -11.64 3.36
N LYS A 258 10.93 -12.97 3.28
CA LYS A 258 11.81 -13.75 4.15
C LYS A 258 13.28 -13.34 3.97
N PHE A 259 13.72 -13.14 2.73
CA PHE A 259 15.08 -12.70 2.43
C PHE A 259 15.43 -11.41 3.19
N PHE A 260 14.58 -10.38 3.13
CA PHE A 260 14.84 -9.13 3.84
C PHE A 260 14.91 -9.30 5.36
N LEU A 261 14.05 -10.14 5.94
CA LEU A 261 14.10 -10.47 7.37
C LEU A 261 15.39 -11.22 7.74
N ASP A 262 15.82 -12.15 6.91
CA ASP A 262 17.04 -12.94 7.15
C ASP A 262 18.31 -12.11 6.99
N GLN A 263 18.33 -11.13 6.08
CA GLN A 263 19.47 -10.23 5.90
C GLN A 263 19.58 -9.20 7.04
N ARG A 264 18.48 -8.82 7.68
CA ARG A 264 18.52 -7.86 8.81
C ARG A 264 19.33 -8.43 9.97
N GLY A 265 20.37 -7.71 10.34
CA GLY A 265 21.32 -8.08 11.39
C GLY A 265 22.40 -9.07 10.97
N ASP A 266 22.50 -9.42 9.68
CA ASP A 266 23.58 -10.24 9.14
C ASP A 266 24.73 -9.37 8.62
N SER A 267 25.78 -9.22 9.42
CA SER A 267 26.97 -8.44 9.06
C SER A 267 27.78 -9.03 7.90
N ALA A 268 27.42 -10.21 7.37
CA ALA A 268 28.04 -10.76 6.16
C ALA A 268 27.51 -10.12 4.87
N GLY A 269 26.32 -9.52 4.90
CA GLY A 269 25.66 -8.93 3.73
C GLY A 269 25.88 -7.42 3.58
N HIS A 270 26.10 -6.70 4.68
CA HIS A 270 26.19 -5.24 4.74
C HIS A 270 26.80 -4.72 6.04
N GLU A 271 27.12 -3.43 6.06
CA GLU A 271 27.41 -2.72 7.32
C GLU A 271 26.11 -2.51 8.09
N LEU A 272 26.07 -2.98 9.34
CA LEU A 272 24.86 -2.92 10.16
C LEU A 272 24.43 -1.48 10.46
N TYR A 273 23.13 -1.21 10.35
CA TYR A 273 22.54 0.11 10.58
C TYR A 273 22.35 0.47 12.06
N GLY A 274 22.45 -0.53 12.96
CA GLY A 274 22.35 -0.36 14.40
C GLY A 274 20.94 -0.53 14.98
N GLU A 275 20.75 -0.13 16.24
CA GLU A 275 19.51 -0.34 17.00
C GLU A 275 18.32 0.46 16.44
N TYR A 276 18.56 1.68 15.93
CA TYR A 276 17.52 2.55 15.36
C TYR A 276 16.71 1.89 14.24
N ALA A 277 17.37 1.06 13.41
CA ALA A 277 16.76 0.31 12.31
C ALA A 277 16.54 -1.17 12.67
N GLN A 278 16.65 -1.53 13.95
CA GLN A 278 16.51 -2.91 14.44
C GLN A 278 17.43 -3.88 13.68
N ASP A 279 18.64 -3.43 13.32
CA ASP A 279 19.60 -4.16 12.46
C ASP A 279 20.90 -4.49 13.19
N HIS A 280 20.96 -4.25 14.50
CA HIS A 280 22.13 -4.51 15.35
C HIS A 280 22.44 -6.01 15.56
N MET A 281 21.47 -6.89 15.30
CA MET A 281 21.64 -8.35 15.34
C MET A 281 20.51 -9.06 14.59
N PRO A 282 20.66 -10.34 14.20
CA PRO A 282 19.64 -11.07 13.45
C PRO A 282 18.27 -11.01 14.14
N VAL A 283 17.20 -10.81 13.36
CA VAL A 283 15.82 -10.62 13.88
C VAL A 283 15.43 -11.72 14.88
N VAL A 284 15.77 -12.97 14.58
CA VAL A 284 15.47 -14.14 15.44
C VAL A 284 16.24 -14.18 16.76
N LYS A 285 17.22 -13.29 16.95
CA LYS A 285 18.01 -13.15 18.18
C LYS A 285 17.64 -11.91 18.99
N GLN A 286 16.81 -11.02 18.45
CA GLN A 286 16.33 -9.85 19.18
C GLN A 286 15.29 -10.26 20.22
N ASP A 287 15.46 -9.77 21.45
CA ASP A 287 14.60 -10.11 22.60
C ASP A 287 13.85 -8.89 23.17
N LYS A 288 14.12 -7.70 22.63
CA LYS A 288 13.51 -6.42 23.04
C LYS A 288 13.27 -5.55 21.82
N ALA A 289 12.21 -4.75 21.87
CA ALA A 289 12.04 -3.64 20.96
C ALA A 289 13.06 -2.54 21.30
N ALA A 290 13.92 -2.21 20.35
CA ALA A 290 14.91 -1.14 20.43
C ALA A 290 14.72 -0.17 19.27
N GLY A 291 15.06 1.11 19.44
CA GLY A 291 14.83 2.15 18.44
C GLY A 291 15.13 3.53 18.97
#